data_AF-A0A7W6P152-F1
#
_entry.id   AF-A0A7W6P152-F1
#
_cell.length_a   1.000
_cell.length_b   1.000
_cell.length_c   1.000
_cell.angle_alpha   90.00
_cell.angle_beta   90.00
_cell.angle_gamma   90.00
#
_symmetry.space_group_name_H-M   'P 1'
#
loop_
_entity.id
_entity.type
_entity.pdbx_description
1 polymer ?
#
loop_
_entity_poly.entity_id
_entity_poly.type
_entity_poly.pdbx_seq_one_letter_code
_entity_poly.pdbx_strand_id
1 'polypeptide(L)'
;MTTTPPALHAELTFAPCLNLDPHQCETEQTGEINTLSHKQARCDNVPEVPRMQTNGEFHQFGRGSKNVSDFKTDSKDGFTLRWLNASYREQLALCDALEEIADSLPASVNRQQCIYAAKALGPAIRNQHLCEETVLFPWLTKRAGAGHSLEETLSRLKYEHFEDECFAEELTDALLKLGAGQPVNMEAIGYMLRGFFEGLRRHIAFERDHLLHGLPEDTRVARPQ
;
A
#
# COMPACT_ATOMS: atom_id res chain seq x y z
N MET A 1 -13.54 -21.85 -46.32
CA MET A 1 -13.61 -20.51 -45.69
C MET A 1 -13.97 -20.70 -44.23
N THR A 2 -12.98 -20.78 -43.35
CA THR A 2 -13.14 -20.80 -41.89
C THR A 2 -11.85 -20.22 -41.33
N THR A 3 -11.90 -18.94 -40.95
CA THR A 3 -10.80 -18.20 -40.34
C THR A 3 -10.90 -18.30 -38.82
N THR A 4 -9.94 -18.99 -38.22
CA THR A 4 -9.70 -18.98 -36.76
C THR A 4 -8.93 -17.69 -36.41
N PRO A 5 -9.27 -16.94 -35.35
CA PRO A 5 -8.48 -15.80 -34.91
C PRO A 5 -7.23 -16.27 -34.12
N PRO A 6 -6.12 -15.51 -34.13
CA PRO A 6 -4.91 -15.87 -33.41
C PRO A 6 -5.05 -15.59 -31.91
N ALA A 7 -4.49 -16.50 -31.10
CA ALA A 7 -4.33 -16.31 -29.66
C ALA A 7 -3.35 -15.16 -29.39
N LEU A 8 -3.81 -14.17 -28.62
CA LEU A 8 -2.96 -13.13 -28.05
C LEU A 8 -2.14 -13.75 -26.92
N HIS A 9 -0.89 -14.09 -27.22
CA HIS A 9 0.13 -14.30 -26.20
C HIS A 9 0.51 -12.92 -25.64
N ALA A 10 0.05 -12.62 -24.43
CA ALA A 10 0.63 -11.55 -23.64
C ALA A 10 1.92 -12.11 -23.01
N GLU A 11 3.06 -11.92 -23.68
CA GLU A 11 4.35 -11.93 -22.98
C GLU A 11 4.39 -10.71 -22.07
N LEU A 12 4.00 -10.90 -20.81
CA LEU A 12 4.37 -9.99 -19.73
C LEU A 12 5.84 -10.26 -19.41
N THR A 13 6.74 -9.55 -20.08
CA THR A 13 8.13 -9.42 -19.65
C THR A 13 8.15 -8.70 -18.30
N PHE A 14 8.10 -9.49 -17.23
CA PHE A 14 8.47 -9.07 -15.89
C PHE A 14 9.99 -8.80 -15.90
N ALA A 15 10.40 -7.59 -15.52
CA ALA A 15 11.82 -7.32 -15.32
C ALA A 15 12.36 -8.24 -14.20
N PRO A 16 13.55 -8.85 -14.37
CA PRO A 16 14.09 -9.77 -13.38
C PRO A 16 14.69 -9.00 -12.20
N CYS A 17 14.05 -9.06 -11.04
CA CYS A 17 14.72 -8.83 -9.76
C CYS A 17 15.69 -10.00 -9.52
N LEU A 18 16.93 -9.77 -9.92
CA LEU A 18 18.21 -10.38 -9.55
C LEU A 18 18.17 -11.72 -8.78
N ASN A 19 18.73 -12.73 -9.44
CA ASN A 19 19.25 -14.00 -8.93
C ASN A 19 19.68 -13.98 -7.45
N LEU A 20 18.94 -14.70 -6.60
CA LEU A 20 19.40 -15.18 -5.30
C LEU A 20 19.48 -16.71 -5.33
N ASP A 21 20.65 -17.22 -4.93
CA ASP A 21 21.07 -18.62 -4.94
C ASP A 21 20.19 -19.47 -3.99
N PRO A 22 19.57 -20.57 -4.43
CA PRO A 22 18.59 -21.35 -3.65
C PRO A 22 19.18 -22.10 -2.43
N HIS A 23 20.48 -21.96 -2.14
CA HIS A 23 21.15 -22.66 -1.06
C HIS A 23 21.35 -21.87 0.25
N GLN A 24 20.73 -20.70 0.42
CA GLN A 24 20.84 -19.92 1.68
C GLN A 24 19.55 -19.85 2.53
N CYS A 25 18.45 -20.50 2.13
CA CYS A 25 17.14 -20.34 2.76
C CYS A 25 16.86 -21.24 3.99
N GLU A 26 17.86 -21.92 4.57
CA GLU A 26 17.61 -22.87 5.67
C GLU A 26 18.02 -22.40 7.07
N THR A 27 18.58 -21.19 7.25
CA THR A 27 19.08 -20.75 8.58
C THR A 27 18.38 -19.56 9.24
N GLU A 28 17.44 -18.88 8.59
CA GLU A 28 16.81 -17.66 9.16
C GLU A 28 15.38 -17.86 9.72
N GLN A 29 14.78 -19.04 9.54
CA GLN A 29 13.40 -19.34 9.94
C GLN A 29 13.13 -19.31 11.45
N THR A 30 14.16 -19.28 12.30
CA THR A 30 13.99 -19.20 13.77
C THR A 30 14.01 -17.76 14.31
N GLY A 31 14.35 -16.76 13.48
CA GLY A 31 14.38 -15.34 13.85
C GLY A 31 13.08 -14.57 13.58
N GLU A 32 12.31 -14.97 12.57
CA GLU A 32 11.12 -14.24 12.08
C GLU A 32 9.90 -14.32 13.02
N ILE A 33 9.84 -15.34 13.87
CA ILE A 33 8.71 -15.52 14.80
C ILE A 33 8.72 -14.45 15.91
N ASN A 34 9.89 -13.87 16.22
CA ASN A 34 10.04 -12.84 17.25
C ASN A 34 9.76 -11.41 16.75
N THR A 35 9.84 -11.14 15.45
CA THR A 35 9.57 -9.79 14.89
C THR A 35 8.07 -9.54 14.71
N LEU A 36 7.29 -10.57 14.36
CA LEU A 36 5.83 -10.52 14.30
C LEU A 36 5.19 -10.18 15.67
N SER A 37 5.74 -10.71 16.77
CA SER A 37 5.25 -10.41 18.13
C SER A 37 5.58 -8.96 18.56
N HIS A 38 6.70 -8.41 18.10
CA HIS A 38 7.07 -7.02 18.36
C HIS A 38 6.29 -5.99 17.52
N LYS A 39 5.80 -6.34 16.33
CA LYS A 39 4.92 -5.48 15.51
C LYS A 39 3.55 -5.23 16.19
N GLN A 40 3.02 -6.20 16.94
CA GLN A 40 1.71 -6.09 17.60
C GLN A 40 1.69 -5.08 18.78
N ALA A 41 2.81 -4.93 19.50
CA ALA A 41 2.86 -4.12 20.73
C ALA A 41 3.06 -2.61 20.52
N ARG A 42 3.32 -2.16 19.27
CA ARG A 42 3.58 -0.73 18.96
C ARG A 42 2.36 0.00 18.38
N CYS A 43 1.25 -0.69 18.17
CA CYS A 43 0.05 -0.16 17.52
C CYS A 43 -0.89 0.63 18.46
N ASP A 44 -0.75 0.51 19.78
CA ASP A 44 -1.73 1.06 20.74
C ASP A 44 -1.51 2.54 21.13
N ASN A 45 -0.57 3.26 20.53
CA ASN A 45 -0.22 4.62 20.97
C ASN A 45 0.20 5.56 19.82
N VAL A 46 -0.75 5.88 18.93
CA VAL A 46 -0.60 6.98 17.97
C VAL A 46 -1.26 8.24 18.57
N PRO A 47 -0.51 9.33 18.83
CA PRO A 47 -1.09 10.56 19.36
C PRO A 47 -2.00 11.24 18.33
N GLU A 48 -3.21 11.63 18.73
CA GLU A 48 -4.14 12.41 17.92
C GLU A 48 -3.49 13.73 17.46
N VAL A 49 -3.55 14.02 16.16
CA VAL A 49 -3.03 15.27 15.57
C VAL A 49 -4.15 16.33 15.57
N PRO A 50 -3.95 17.53 16.14
CA PRO A 50 -4.96 18.59 16.11
C PRO A 50 -5.22 19.14 14.70
N ARG A 51 -6.50 19.33 14.33
CA ARG A 51 -6.92 20.02 13.09
C ARG A 51 -6.66 21.53 13.19
N MET A 52 -5.85 22.07 12.29
CA MET A 52 -5.67 23.51 12.09
C MET A 52 -6.27 23.91 10.74
N GLN A 53 -7.19 24.88 10.72
CA GLN A 53 -7.88 25.34 9.52
C GLN A 53 -6.93 26.21 8.68
N THR A 54 -6.70 25.85 7.41
CA THR A 54 -5.99 26.69 6.44
C THR A 54 -6.98 27.32 5.47
N ASN A 55 -6.93 28.64 5.36
CA ASN A 55 -7.71 29.41 4.38
C ASN A 55 -6.87 29.55 3.10
N GLY A 56 -7.34 28.96 2.00
CA GLY A 56 -6.73 29.10 0.67
C GLY A 56 -6.64 27.76 -0.07
N GLU A 57 -7.61 27.51 -0.94
CA GLU A 57 -7.59 26.60 -2.11
C GLU A 57 -6.97 25.19 -2.00
N PHE A 58 -6.92 24.59 -0.80
CA PHE A 58 -6.63 23.18 -0.58
C PHE A 58 -7.95 22.39 -0.51
N HIS A 59 -8.57 22.10 -1.66
CA HIS A 59 -9.96 21.62 -1.71
C HIS A 59 -10.18 20.12 -1.56
N GLN A 60 -9.16 19.28 -1.40
CA GLN A 60 -9.41 17.83 -1.37
C GLN A 60 -8.73 17.02 -0.26
N PHE A 61 -7.58 17.45 0.27
CA PHE A 61 -6.91 16.70 1.34
C PHE A 61 -7.37 17.04 2.78
N GLY A 62 -8.19 18.10 2.96
CA GLY A 62 -8.47 18.66 4.29
C GLY A 62 -9.95 18.88 4.69
N ARG A 63 -10.92 18.71 3.78
CA ARG A 63 -12.35 18.95 4.08
C ARG A 63 -13.23 17.69 4.12
N GLY A 64 -12.67 16.51 3.86
CA GLY A 64 -13.45 15.28 3.71
C GLY A 64 -12.94 14.03 4.44
N SER A 65 -11.65 13.93 4.75
CA SER A 65 -11.12 12.81 5.53
C SER A 65 -11.57 12.94 6.98
N LYS A 66 -12.73 12.35 7.25
CA LYS A 66 -12.98 11.64 8.51
C LYS A 66 -11.71 10.85 8.80
N ASN A 67 -11.23 10.86 10.05
CA ASN A 67 -10.06 10.06 10.39
C ASN A 67 -10.23 8.64 9.83
N VAL A 68 -9.13 7.99 9.44
CA VAL A 68 -9.17 6.53 9.18
C VAL A 68 -9.67 5.78 10.44
N SER A 69 -9.56 6.40 11.62
CA SER A 69 -10.19 5.92 12.86
C SER A 69 -11.71 6.12 12.98
N ASP A 70 -12.33 6.97 12.14
CA ASP A 70 -13.78 7.24 12.13
C ASP A 70 -14.55 6.45 11.06
N PHE A 71 -13.86 5.87 10.06
CA PHE A 71 -14.47 4.86 9.21
C PHE A 71 -14.44 3.53 9.98
N LYS A 72 -15.36 3.39 10.94
CA LYS A 72 -15.65 2.13 11.63
C LYS A 72 -15.51 0.99 10.63
N THR A 73 -14.54 0.12 10.87
CA THR A 73 -14.54 -1.22 10.29
C THR A 73 -15.97 -1.75 10.45
N ASP A 74 -16.60 -2.07 9.34
CA ASP A 74 -18.01 -2.41 9.32
C ASP A 74 -18.19 -3.76 10.02
N SER A 75 -18.38 -3.72 11.34
CA SER A 75 -18.53 -4.86 12.26
C SER A 75 -17.26 -5.68 12.53
N LYS A 76 -17.26 -6.41 13.66
CA LYS A 76 -16.26 -7.42 14.02
C LYS A 76 -16.16 -8.59 13.02
N ASP A 77 -17.00 -8.61 11.99
CA ASP A 77 -17.32 -9.78 11.19
C ASP A 77 -16.74 -9.77 9.76
N GLY A 78 -16.13 -8.67 9.28
CA GLY A 78 -15.61 -8.57 7.92
C GLY A 78 -15.71 -7.18 7.29
N PHE A 79 -15.66 -7.11 5.95
CA PHE A 79 -15.91 -5.89 5.16
C PHE A 79 -16.52 -6.23 3.80
N THR A 80 -16.93 -5.22 3.03
CA THR A 80 -17.38 -5.38 1.62
C THR A 80 -16.28 -4.98 0.65
N LEU A 81 -16.28 -5.55 -0.56
CA LEU A 81 -15.32 -5.11 -1.59
C LEU A 81 -15.49 -3.63 -1.98
N ARG A 82 -16.69 -3.06 -1.83
CA ARG A 82 -16.94 -1.61 -1.93
C ARG A 82 -16.09 -0.82 -0.95
N TRP A 83 -16.00 -1.29 0.30
CA TRP A 83 -15.17 -0.68 1.33
C TRP A 83 -13.68 -0.81 1.00
N LEU A 84 -13.24 -2.00 0.59
CA LEU A 84 -11.84 -2.22 0.19
C LEU A 84 -11.43 -1.31 -0.97
N ASN A 85 -12.28 -1.19 -1.99
CA ASN A 85 -12.07 -0.25 -3.09
C ASN A 85 -12.08 1.22 -2.66
N ALA A 86 -12.77 1.57 -1.57
CA ALA A 86 -12.68 2.91 -1.00
C ALA A 86 -11.31 3.15 -0.38
N SER A 87 -10.76 2.17 0.35
CA SER A 87 -9.41 2.23 0.90
C SER A 87 -8.35 2.37 -0.21
N TYR A 88 -8.46 1.61 -1.32
CA TYR A 88 -7.57 1.80 -2.47
C TYR A 88 -7.64 3.22 -3.06
N ARG A 89 -8.83 3.84 -3.12
CA ARG A 89 -8.94 5.23 -3.59
C ARG A 89 -8.23 6.22 -2.66
N GLU A 90 -8.20 5.97 -1.35
CA GLU A 90 -7.47 6.81 -0.41
C GLU A 90 -5.96 6.69 -0.61
N GLN A 91 -5.45 5.48 -0.85
CA GLN A 91 -4.03 5.26 -1.18
C GLN A 91 -3.65 5.89 -2.52
N LEU A 92 -4.51 5.80 -3.53
CA LEU A 92 -4.29 6.47 -4.82
C LEU A 92 -4.29 7.99 -4.69
N ALA A 93 -5.18 8.57 -3.88
CA ALA A 93 -5.15 10.01 -3.59
C ALA A 93 -3.84 10.41 -2.87
N LEU A 94 -3.30 9.56 -2.01
CA LEU A 94 -1.98 9.78 -1.43
C LEU A 94 -0.87 9.71 -2.50
N CYS A 95 -0.93 8.78 -3.44
CA CYS A 95 0.00 8.72 -4.58
C CYS A 95 -0.01 10.02 -5.38
N ASP A 96 -1.19 10.57 -5.65
CA ASP A 96 -1.34 11.84 -6.38
C ASP A 96 -0.68 13.00 -5.60
N ALA A 97 -0.87 13.04 -4.27
CA ALA A 97 -0.20 14.05 -3.44
C ALA A 97 1.33 13.90 -3.38
N LEU A 98 1.85 12.66 -3.44
CA LEU A 98 3.30 12.40 -3.52
C LEU A 98 3.86 12.81 -4.89
N GLU A 99 3.12 12.58 -5.96
CA GLU A 99 3.47 13.02 -7.31
C GLU A 99 3.52 14.55 -7.42
N GLU A 100 2.52 15.25 -6.88
CA GLU A 100 2.54 16.72 -6.79
C GLU A 100 3.79 17.26 -6.05
N ILE A 101 4.18 16.61 -4.94
CA ILE A 101 5.43 16.97 -4.25
C ILE A 101 6.61 16.73 -5.19
N ALA A 102 6.68 15.58 -5.85
CA ALA A 102 7.78 15.19 -6.73
C ALA A 102 7.95 16.13 -7.93
N ASP A 103 6.85 16.67 -8.47
CA ASP A 103 6.82 17.61 -9.58
C ASP A 103 7.14 19.05 -9.16
N SER A 104 6.94 19.37 -7.87
CA SER A 104 7.29 20.68 -7.31
C SER A 104 8.80 20.86 -7.03
N LEU A 105 9.59 19.79 -7.10
CA LEU A 105 11.02 19.81 -6.79
C LEU A 105 11.86 20.42 -7.94
N PRO A 106 12.93 21.17 -7.63
CA PRO A 106 13.33 21.68 -6.31
C PRO A 106 12.69 23.04 -5.97
N ALA A 107 12.01 23.68 -6.91
CA ALA A 107 11.78 25.12 -6.91
C ALA A 107 10.57 25.59 -6.08
N SER A 108 9.55 24.76 -5.90
CA SER A 108 8.25 25.17 -5.35
C SER A 108 7.72 24.20 -4.29
N VAL A 109 8.60 23.69 -3.43
CA VAL A 109 8.25 22.70 -2.40
C VAL A 109 7.27 23.26 -1.38
N ASN A 110 6.09 22.66 -1.31
CA ASN A 110 5.12 22.91 -0.25
C ASN A 110 5.46 22.08 1.00
N ARG A 111 6.14 22.71 1.95
CA ARG A 111 6.57 22.08 3.20
C ARG A 111 5.45 21.44 4.03
N GLN A 112 4.30 22.09 4.06
CA GLN A 112 3.15 21.61 4.81
C GLN A 112 2.59 20.33 4.17
N GLN A 113 2.53 20.29 2.83
CA GLN A 113 2.13 19.11 2.08
C GLN A 113 3.08 17.93 2.34
N CYS A 114 4.40 18.16 2.39
CA CYS A 114 5.37 17.12 2.75
C CYS A 114 5.11 16.53 4.14
N ILE A 115 4.84 17.36 5.16
CA ILE A 115 4.56 16.90 6.52
C ILE A 115 3.26 16.10 6.58
N TYR A 116 2.21 16.53 5.87
CA TYR A 116 0.94 15.80 5.82
C TYR A 116 1.10 14.45 5.12
N ALA A 117 1.77 14.42 3.96
CA ALA A 117 2.04 13.17 3.25
C ALA A 117 2.83 12.20 4.12
N ALA A 118 3.89 12.66 4.80
CA ALA A 118 4.68 11.84 5.72
C ALA A 118 3.83 11.21 6.83
N LYS A 119 2.93 11.98 7.44
CA LYS A 119 2.06 11.49 8.52
C LYS A 119 0.98 10.52 8.05
N ALA A 120 0.55 10.64 6.79
CA ALA A 120 -0.46 9.77 6.21
C ALA A 120 0.13 8.45 5.70
N LEU A 121 1.38 8.47 5.21
CA LEU A 121 2.01 7.38 4.48
C LEU A 121 2.07 6.08 5.27
N GLY A 122 2.84 6.04 6.36
CA GLY A 122 2.99 4.82 7.16
C GLY A 122 1.66 4.18 7.58
N PRO A 123 0.72 4.94 8.18
CA PRO A 123 -0.59 4.39 8.55
C PRO A 123 -1.42 3.89 7.37
N ALA A 124 -1.43 4.57 6.22
CA ALA A 124 -2.23 4.17 5.06
C ALA A 124 -1.79 2.80 4.52
N ILE A 125 -0.49 2.61 4.36
CA ILE A 125 0.10 1.38 3.82
C ILE A 125 -0.07 0.21 4.80
N ARG A 126 0.35 0.41 6.05
CA ARG A 126 0.30 -0.65 7.07
C ARG A 126 -1.12 -1.13 7.35
N ASN A 127 -2.09 -0.21 7.44
CA ASN A 127 -3.48 -0.58 7.72
C ASN A 127 -4.09 -1.37 6.55
N GLN A 128 -3.72 -1.05 5.31
CA GLN A 128 -4.14 -1.79 4.14
C GLN A 128 -3.56 -3.22 4.16
N HIS A 129 -2.24 -3.36 4.26
CA HIS A 129 -1.57 -4.66 4.26
C HIS A 129 -2.06 -5.55 5.40
N LEU A 130 -2.24 -4.98 6.60
CA LEU A 130 -2.81 -5.72 7.72
C LEU A 130 -4.22 -6.23 7.43
N CYS A 131 -5.06 -5.42 6.78
CA CYS A 131 -6.40 -5.81 6.38
C CYS A 131 -6.38 -6.94 5.35
N GLU A 132 -5.51 -6.85 4.35
CA GLU A 132 -5.33 -7.86 3.32
C GLU A 132 -4.86 -9.18 3.94
N GLU A 133 -3.79 -9.15 4.73
CA GLU A 133 -3.18 -10.36 5.26
C GLU A 133 -4.02 -11.06 6.31
N THR A 134 -4.78 -10.31 7.13
CA THR A 134 -5.56 -10.90 8.23
C THR A 134 -7.00 -11.25 7.84
N VAL A 135 -7.51 -10.70 6.74
CA VAL A 135 -8.91 -10.89 6.34
C VAL A 135 -9.05 -11.27 4.87
N LEU A 136 -8.50 -10.49 3.93
CA LEU A 136 -8.70 -10.73 2.50
C LEU A 136 -8.03 -12.02 2.01
N PHE A 137 -6.74 -12.18 2.28
CA PHE A 137 -5.94 -13.31 1.81
C PHE A 137 -6.46 -14.64 2.38
N PRO A 138 -6.76 -14.78 3.69
CA PRO A 138 -7.41 -15.99 4.21
C PRO A 138 -8.75 -16.30 3.53
N TRP A 139 -9.55 -15.26 3.25
CA TRP A 139 -10.83 -15.43 2.57
C TRP A 139 -10.65 -15.88 1.11
N LEU A 140 -9.68 -15.33 0.39
CA LEU A 140 -9.33 -15.73 -0.98
C LEU A 140 -8.86 -17.19 -1.02
N THR A 141 -7.97 -17.59 -0.11
CA THR A 141 -7.50 -18.99 0.01
C THR A 141 -8.67 -19.95 0.23
N LYS A 142 -9.58 -19.62 1.17
CA LYS A 142 -10.77 -20.45 1.44
C LYS A 142 -11.71 -20.54 0.23
N ARG A 143 -11.85 -19.45 -0.52
CA ARG A 143 -12.74 -19.37 -1.69
C ARG A 143 -12.20 -20.14 -2.89
N ALA A 144 -10.91 -20.01 -3.18
CA ALA A 144 -10.28 -20.66 -4.35
C ALA A 144 -10.14 -22.18 -4.17
N GLY A 145 -10.16 -22.66 -2.92
CA GLY A 145 -9.81 -24.05 -2.59
C GLY A 145 -8.30 -24.28 -2.66
N ALA A 146 -7.87 -25.54 -2.52
CA ALA A 146 -6.45 -25.88 -2.54
C ALA A 146 -5.88 -25.76 -3.97
N GLY A 147 -5.29 -24.61 -4.29
CA GLY A 147 -4.61 -24.34 -5.55
C GLY A 147 -3.25 -23.68 -5.30
N HIS A 148 -2.16 -24.37 -5.67
CA HIS A 148 -0.79 -23.96 -5.34
C HIS A 148 -0.43 -22.56 -5.88
N SER A 149 -0.95 -22.19 -7.07
CA SER A 149 -0.62 -20.91 -7.72
C SER A 149 -1.13 -19.67 -6.97
N LEU A 150 -2.26 -19.76 -6.26
CA LEU A 150 -2.76 -18.62 -5.47
C LEU A 150 -1.93 -18.46 -4.20
N GLU A 151 -1.61 -19.55 -3.51
CA GLU A 151 -0.81 -19.51 -2.28
C GLU A 151 0.59 -18.92 -2.53
N GLU A 152 1.24 -19.29 -3.63
CA GLU A 152 2.52 -18.70 -4.06
C GLU A 152 2.38 -17.20 -4.34
N THR A 153 1.29 -16.80 -5.03
CA THR A 153 1.03 -15.38 -5.32
C THR A 153 0.82 -14.57 -4.04
N LEU A 154 0.00 -15.07 -3.10
CA LEU A 154 -0.25 -14.39 -1.82
C LEU A 154 1.00 -14.34 -0.95
N SER A 155 1.86 -15.35 -1.01
CA SER A 155 3.14 -15.37 -0.28
C SER A 155 4.12 -14.33 -0.84
N ARG A 156 4.19 -14.20 -2.17
CA ARG A 156 4.97 -13.14 -2.82
C ARG A 156 4.45 -11.74 -2.45
N LEU A 157 3.12 -11.52 -2.46
CA LEU A 157 2.55 -10.22 -2.09
C LEU A 157 2.89 -9.82 -0.65
N LYS A 158 2.88 -10.76 0.29
CA LYS A 158 3.31 -10.48 1.68
C LYS A 158 4.78 -10.06 1.78
N TYR A 159 5.64 -10.60 0.92
CA TYR A 159 7.03 -10.15 0.84
C TYR A 159 7.12 -8.74 0.27
N GLU A 160 6.38 -8.46 -0.82
CA GLU A 160 6.28 -7.11 -1.40
C GLU A 160 5.73 -6.10 -0.39
N HIS A 161 4.74 -6.47 0.44
CA HIS A 161 4.22 -5.63 1.52
C HIS A 161 5.29 -5.23 2.52
N PHE A 162 6.21 -6.14 2.85
CA PHE A 162 7.32 -5.84 3.76
C PHE A 162 8.27 -4.81 3.14
N GLU A 163 8.61 -4.97 1.87
CA GLU A 163 9.44 -4.00 1.14
C GLU A 163 8.75 -2.63 1.05
N ASP A 164 7.46 -2.61 0.71
CA ASP A 164 6.66 -1.39 0.62
C ASP A 164 6.53 -0.68 1.98
N GLU A 165 6.35 -1.42 3.08
CA GLU A 165 6.36 -0.86 4.44
C GLU A 165 7.72 -0.24 4.80
N CYS A 166 8.83 -0.92 4.53
CA CYS A 166 10.16 -0.39 4.77
C CYS A 166 10.44 0.86 3.93
N PHE A 167 10.06 0.84 2.64
CA PHE A 167 10.23 1.98 1.77
C PHE A 167 9.35 3.17 2.22
N ALA A 168 8.13 2.91 2.67
CA ALA A 168 7.25 3.93 3.23
C ALA A 168 7.87 4.61 4.48
N GLU A 169 8.58 3.86 5.33
CA GLU A 169 9.29 4.42 6.49
C GLU A 169 10.44 5.34 6.06
N GLU A 170 11.27 4.92 5.12
CA GLU A 170 12.36 5.75 4.59
C GLU A 170 11.85 7.03 3.90
N LEU A 171 10.78 6.90 3.11
CA LEU A 171 10.15 8.03 2.42
C LEU A 171 9.49 8.99 3.41
N THR A 172 8.89 8.47 4.49
CA THR A 172 8.34 9.28 5.58
C THR A 172 9.42 10.18 6.19
N ASP A 173 10.59 9.61 6.51
CA ASP A 173 11.72 10.38 7.05
C ASP A 173 12.23 11.44 6.06
N ALA A 174 12.34 11.08 4.78
CA ALA A 174 12.74 12.03 3.73
C ALA A 174 11.75 13.20 3.61
N LEU A 175 10.45 12.92 3.63
CA LEU A 175 9.38 13.92 3.58
C LEU A 175 9.36 14.81 4.83
N LEU A 176 9.62 14.27 6.02
CA LEU A 176 9.72 15.06 7.24
C LEU A 176 10.92 16.03 7.20
N LYS A 177 12.09 15.56 6.73
CA LYS A 177 13.28 16.41 6.55
C LYS A 177 13.01 17.51 5.51
N LEU A 178 12.39 17.15 4.39
CA LEU A 178 11.99 18.09 3.34
C LEU A 178 11.00 19.14 3.87
N GLY A 179 9.98 18.71 4.62
CA GLY A 179 8.99 19.59 5.24
C GLY A 179 9.56 20.52 6.31
N ALA A 180 10.54 20.05 7.09
CA ALA A 180 11.30 20.89 8.02
C ALA A 180 12.25 21.86 7.29
N GLY A 181 12.49 21.65 5.99
CA GLY A 181 13.46 22.39 5.18
C GLY A 181 14.90 22.16 5.59
N GLN A 182 15.20 20.96 6.07
CA GLN A 182 16.57 20.55 6.25
C GLN A 182 17.25 20.42 4.88
N PRO A 183 18.59 20.60 4.81
CA PRO A 183 19.33 20.34 3.59
C PRO A 183 19.20 18.86 3.21
N VAL A 184 18.63 18.60 2.03
CA VAL A 184 18.39 17.26 1.48
C VAL A 184 18.74 17.24 0.01
N ASN A 185 19.04 16.05 -0.53
CA ASN A 185 19.22 15.87 -1.96
C ASN A 185 17.84 15.78 -2.64
N MET A 186 17.43 16.86 -3.32
CA MET A 186 16.14 16.95 -4.00
C MET A 186 15.96 15.92 -5.13
N GLU A 187 17.05 15.58 -5.83
CA GLU A 187 17.01 14.57 -6.88
C GLU A 187 16.75 13.17 -6.31
N ALA A 188 17.44 12.82 -5.21
CA ALA A 188 17.23 11.57 -4.52
C ALA A 188 15.79 11.44 -3.98
N ILE A 189 15.24 12.51 -3.40
CA ILE A 189 13.84 12.53 -2.94
C ILE A 189 12.88 12.37 -4.13
N GLY A 190 13.13 13.06 -5.25
CA GLY A 190 12.32 12.93 -6.46
C GLY A 190 12.30 11.51 -7.02
N TYR A 191 13.42 10.79 -6.91
CA TYR A 191 13.52 9.38 -7.27
C TYR A 191 12.75 8.47 -6.29
N MET A 192 12.92 8.68 -4.98
CA MET A 192 12.21 7.91 -3.95
C MET A 192 10.69 8.06 -4.07
N LEU A 193 10.19 9.29 -4.27
CA LEU A 193 8.76 9.56 -4.47
C LEU A 193 8.21 8.79 -5.66
N ARG A 194 8.85 8.93 -6.82
CA ARG A 194 8.42 8.27 -8.08
C ARG A 194 8.44 6.76 -7.95
N GLY A 195 9.52 6.19 -7.42
CA GLY A 195 9.62 4.76 -7.17
C GLY A 195 8.48 4.24 -6.28
N PHE A 196 8.16 4.98 -5.22
CA PHE A 196 7.11 4.58 -4.28
C PHE A 196 5.71 4.65 -4.91
N PHE A 197 5.29 5.81 -5.42
CA PHE A 197 3.90 5.96 -5.89
C PHE A 197 3.63 5.16 -7.17
N GLU A 198 4.62 4.96 -8.04
CA GLU A 198 4.47 4.09 -9.21
C GLU A 198 4.40 2.62 -8.80
N GLY A 199 5.18 2.22 -7.80
CA GLY A 199 5.11 0.90 -7.17
C GLY A 199 3.73 0.60 -6.61
N LEU A 200 3.24 1.48 -5.74
CA LEU A 200 1.95 1.31 -5.08
C LEU A 200 0.77 1.31 -6.07
N ARG A 201 0.80 2.17 -7.10
CA ARG A 201 -0.22 2.15 -8.17
C ARG A 201 -0.25 0.79 -8.90
N ARG A 202 0.92 0.21 -9.20
CA ARG A 202 1.02 -1.12 -9.83
C ARG A 202 0.54 -2.22 -8.89
N HIS A 203 0.87 -2.13 -7.61
CA HIS A 203 0.41 -3.06 -6.59
C HIS A 203 -1.13 -3.09 -6.52
N ILE A 204 -1.76 -1.92 -6.35
CA ILE A 204 -3.22 -1.77 -6.31
C ILE A 204 -3.88 -2.26 -7.60
N ALA A 205 -3.28 -1.95 -8.77
CA ALA A 205 -3.79 -2.44 -10.04
C ALA A 205 -3.76 -3.97 -10.12
N PHE A 206 -2.65 -4.60 -9.70
CA PHE A 206 -2.53 -6.05 -9.66
C PHE A 206 -3.63 -6.69 -8.79
N GLU A 207 -3.83 -6.19 -7.58
CA GLU A 207 -4.85 -6.75 -6.69
C GLU A 207 -6.26 -6.64 -7.26
N ARG A 208 -6.60 -5.47 -7.82
CA ARG A 208 -7.93 -5.23 -8.41
C ARG A 208 -8.17 -6.08 -9.64
N ASP A 209 -7.18 -6.18 -10.52
CA ASP A 209 -7.32 -6.79 -11.84
C ASP A 209 -7.08 -8.31 -11.83
N HIS A 210 -6.43 -8.85 -10.79
CA HIS A 210 -6.11 -10.27 -10.70
C HIS A 210 -6.70 -10.97 -9.46
N LEU A 211 -6.70 -10.35 -8.27
CA LEU A 211 -7.25 -10.99 -7.07
C LEU A 211 -8.75 -10.79 -6.94
N LEU A 212 -9.23 -9.59 -7.27
CA LEU A 212 -10.63 -9.20 -7.12
C LEU A 212 -11.44 -9.30 -8.42
N HIS A 213 -10.81 -9.77 -9.50
CA HIS A 213 -11.42 -9.82 -10.81
C HIS A 213 -12.69 -10.69 -10.81
N GLY A 214 -13.76 -10.13 -11.39
CA GLY A 214 -15.06 -10.81 -11.48
C GLY A 214 -15.84 -10.88 -10.17
N LEU A 215 -15.39 -10.22 -9.10
CA LEU A 215 -16.11 -10.14 -7.84
C LEU A 215 -17.04 -8.91 -7.78
N PRO A 216 -18.33 -9.08 -7.46
CA PRO A 216 -19.24 -7.96 -7.24
C PRO A 216 -18.79 -7.06 -6.06
N GLU A 217 -18.98 -5.74 -6.15
CA GLU A 217 -18.60 -4.80 -5.08
C GLU A 217 -19.31 -5.05 -3.74
N ASP A 218 -20.51 -5.63 -3.77
CA ASP A 218 -21.29 -5.99 -2.58
C ASP A 218 -20.86 -7.33 -1.95
N THR A 219 -19.87 -8.01 -2.53
CA THR A 219 -19.26 -9.21 -1.96
C THR A 219 -18.77 -8.92 -0.54
N ARG A 220 -19.24 -9.72 0.42
CA ARG A 220 -18.83 -9.65 1.82
C ARG A 220 -17.64 -10.58 2.06
N VAL A 221 -16.51 -9.99 2.46
CA VAL A 221 -15.30 -10.67 2.91
C VAL A 221 -15.41 -10.84 4.43
N ALA A 222 -15.64 -12.06 4.89
CA ALA A 222 -15.79 -12.36 6.31
C ALA A 222 -14.42 -12.61 6.95
N ARG A 223 -14.23 -12.16 8.19
CA ARG A 223 -13.02 -12.47 8.97
C ARG A 223 -12.93 -13.99 9.19
N PRO A 224 -11.76 -14.62 9.03
CA PRO A 224 -11.58 -16.03 9.41
C PRO A 224 -11.92 -16.23 10.90
N GLN A 225 -12.61 -17.34 11.21
CA GLN A 225 -12.95 -17.74 12.59
C GLN A 225 -11.73 -18.33 13.30
#